data_AF-A0A2S3WBQ3-F1
#
_entry.id   AF-A0A2S3WBQ3-F1
#
_cell.length_a   1.000
_cell.length_b   1.000
_cell.length_c   1.000
_cell.angle_alpha   90.00
_cell.angle_beta   90.00
_cell.angle_gamma   90.00
#
_symmetry.space_group_name_H-M   'P 1'
#
loop_
_entity.id
_entity.type
_entity.pdbx_description
1 polymer ?
#
loop_
_entity_poly.entity_id
_entity_poly.type
_entity_poly.pdbx_seq_one_letter_code
_entity_poly.pdbx_strand_id
1 'polypeptide(L)' 'MKRDLSKVLMPDHPLYTEAVEALKRYHQAQATGVVGAELERLRLMAEHRFQVVTDYQLQALGGPAEQDH' A
#
# COMPACT_ATOMS: atom_id res chain seq x y z
N MET A 1 -2.42 -4.13 -26.73
CA MET A 1 -2.92 -2.97 -25.98
C MET A 1 -1.77 -2.01 -25.74
N LYS A 2 -1.96 -0.70 -25.98
CA LYS A 2 -0.96 0.32 -25.67
C LYS A 2 -1.10 0.63 -24.17
N ARG A 3 -0.04 0.43 -23.39
CA ARG A 3 -0.03 0.76 -21.96
C ARG A 3 -0.16 2.27 -21.81
N ASP A 4 -1.23 2.72 -21.18
CA ASP A 4 -1.46 4.14 -20.92
C ASP A 4 -0.71 4.53 -19.65
N LEU A 5 0.54 4.98 -19.84
CA LEU A 5 1.46 5.35 -18.76
C LEU A 5 0.98 6.60 -17.99
N SER A 6 0.02 7.34 -18.52
CA SER A 6 -0.62 8.49 -17.85
C SER A 6 -1.42 8.09 -16.60
N LYS A 7 -1.75 6.79 -16.45
CA LYS A 7 -2.48 6.24 -15.30
C LYS A 7 -1.58 5.61 -14.26
N VAL A 8 -0.29 5.49 -14.51
CA VAL A 8 0.69 5.02 -13.52
C VAL A 8 0.63 5.97 -12.34
N LEU A 9 0.45 5.43 -11.13
CA LEU A 9 0.58 6.22 -9.89
C LEU A 9 1.93 6.91 -9.93
N MET A 10 1.93 8.22 -10.17
CA MET A 10 3.13 8.99 -9.92
C MET A 10 3.42 8.93 -8.40
N PRO A 11 4.70 9.01 -7.98
CA PRO A 11 5.10 8.85 -6.56
C PRO A 11 4.39 9.77 -5.56
N ASP A 12 3.84 10.87 -6.07
CA ASP A 12 3.03 11.90 -5.42
C ASP A 12 1.56 11.52 -5.25
N HIS A 13 1.14 10.31 -5.64
CA HIS A 13 -0.23 9.88 -5.43
C HIS A 13 -0.53 9.61 -3.94
N PRO A 14 -1.67 10.10 -3.41
CA PRO A 14 -2.02 9.99 -1.99
C PRO A 14 -1.94 8.56 -1.44
N LEU A 15 -2.38 7.56 -2.23
CA LEU A 15 -2.31 6.14 -1.86
C LEU A 15 -0.88 5.66 -1.52
N TYR A 16 0.12 6.11 -2.26
CA TYR A 16 1.52 5.74 -2.00
C TYR A 16 2.02 6.41 -0.71
N THR A 17 1.66 7.68 -0.52
CA THR A 17 1.99 8.42 0.71
C THR A 17 1.36 7.76 1.93
N GLU A 18 0.10 7.35 1.86
CA GLU A 18 -0.60 6.65 2.94
C GLU A 18 0.04 5.30 3.28
N ALA A 19 0.47 4.53 2.27
CA ALA A 19 1.17 3.26 2.47
C ALA A 19 2.54 3.45 3.15
N VAL A 20 3.32 4.44 2.70
CA VAL A 20 4.61 4.77 3.30
C VAL A 20 4.46 5.28 4.74
N GLU A 21 3.45 6.11 5.01
CA GLU A 21 3.16 6.58 6.36
C GLU A 21 2.73 5.45 7.31
N ALA A 22 1.97 4.46 6.82
CA ALA A 22 1.63 3.27 7.61
C ALA A 22 2.88 2.44 7.97
N LEU A 23 3.80 2.25 7.01
CA LEU A 23 5.05 1.53 7.24
C LEU A 23 5.99 2.27 8.21
N LYS A 24 6.08 3.60 8.11
CA LYS A 24 6.83 4.42 9.07
C LYS A 24 6.31 4.23 10.49
N ARG A 25 4.98 4.24 10.70
CA ARG A 25 4.37 4.02 12.03
C ARG A 25 4.70 2.66 12.59
N TYR A 26 4.68 1.61 11.76
CA TYR A 26 5.11 0.26 12.16
C TYR A 26 6.57 0.26 12.65
N HIS A 27 7.50 0.82 11.87
CA HIS A 27 8.91 0.85 12.25
C HIS A 27 9.18 1.73 13.48
N GLN A 28 8.45 2.85 13.61
CA GLN A 28 8.56 3.69 14.79
C GLN A 28 8.07 2.95 16.04
N ALA A 29 6.92 2.26 15.95
CA ALA A 29 6.41 1.43 17.04
C ALA A 29 7.42 0.34 17.43
N GLN A 30 7.99 -0.36 16.45
CA GLN A 30 9.05 -1.35 16.66
C GLN A 30 10.27 -0.74 17.35
N ALA A 31 10.74 0.43 16.91
CA ALA A 31 11.88 1.13 17.48
C ALA A 31 11.62 1.61 18.92
N THR A 32 10.38 1.95 19.24
CA THR A 32 9.96 2.31 20.61
C THR A 32 9.71 1.10 21.51
N GLY A 33 9.88 -0.12 21.00
CA GLY A 33 9.71 -1.36 21.78
C GLY A 33 8.26 -1.84 21.88
N VAL A 34 7.35 -1.35 21.02
CA VAL A 34 6.00 -1.91 20.90
C VAL A 34 6.11 -3.32 20.35
N VAL A 35 5.41 -4.26 20.99
CA VAL A 35 5.45 -5.69 20.66
C VAL A 35 4.05 -6.30 20.73
N GLY A 36 3.91 -7.52 20.22
CA GLY A 36 2.67 -8.28 20.30
C GLY A 36 1.58 -7.75 19.36
N ALA A 37 0.33 -7.81 19.82
CA ALA A 37 -0.85 -7.55 19.00
C ALA A 37 -0.86 -6.15 18.36
N GLU A 38 -0.33 -5.14 19.04
CA GLU A 38 -0.31 -3.77 18.52
C GLU A 38 0.71 -3.61 17.39
N LEU A 39 1.88 -4.24 17.50
CA LEU A 39 2.88 -4.24 16.43
C LEU A 39 2.37 -5.00 15.21
N GLU A 40 1.71 -6.15 15.44
CA GLU A 40 1.12 -6.96 14.37
C GLU A 40 -0.02 -6.22 13.66
N ARG A 41 -0.86 -5.50 14.40
CA ARG A 41 -1.90 -4.66 13.81
C ARG A 41 -1.30 -3.60 12.88
N LEU A 42 -0.24 -2.92 13.32
CA LEU A 42 0.44 -1.91 12.50
C LEU A 42 1.06 -2.53 11.24
N ARG A 43 1.61 -3.74 11.35
CA ARG A 43 2.14 -4.51 10.22
C ARG A 43 1.04 -4.80 9.20
N LEU A 44 -0.08 -5.39 9.63
CA LEU A 44 -1.21 -5.75 8.76
C LEU A 44 -1.80 -4.51 8.07
N MET A 45 -1.88 -3.39 8.79
CA MET A 45 -2.33 -2.12 8.20
C MET A 45 -1.37 -1.61 7.12
N ALA A 46 -0.06 -1.70 7.32
CA ALA A 46 0.91 -1.33 6.29
C ALA A 46 0.81 -2.26 5.07
N GLU A 47 0.75 -3.58 5.30
CA GLU A 47 0.65 -4.60 4.26
C GLU A 47 -0.60 -4.41 3.39
N HIS A 48 -1.78 -4.21 4.01
CA HIS A 48 -3.01 -3.91 3.29
C HIS A 48 -2.93 -2.64 2.44
N ARG A 49 -2.26 -1.58 2.93
CA ARG A 49 -2.11 -0.34 2.16
C ARG A 49 -1.22 -0.53 0.93
N PHE A 50 -0.19 -1.38 1.01
CA PHE A 50 0.61 -1.74 -0.15
C PHE A 50 -0.13 -2.64 -1.14
N GLN A 51 -1.02 -3.51 -0.65
CA GLN A 51 -1.91 -4.29 -1.52
C GLN A 51 -2.78 -3.36 -2.37
N VAL A 52 -3.50 -2.41 -1.75
CA VAL A 52 -4.34 -1.42 -2.46
C VAL A 52 -3.54 -0.62 -3.51
N VAL A 53 -2.30 -0.24 -3.21
CA VAL A 53 -1.42 0.43 -4.18
C VAL A 53 -1.10 -0.50 -5.36
N THR A 54 -0.81 -1.76 -5.09
CA THR A 54 -0.50 -2.78 -6.10
C THR A 54 -1.70 -3.05 -7.00
N ASP A 55 -2.89 -3.17 -6.42
CA ASP A 55 -4.13 -3.43 -7.17
C ASP A 55 -4.47 -2.24 -8.08
N TYR A 56 -4.31 -1.02 -7.58
CA TYR A 56 -4.45 0.17 -8.41
C TYR A 56 -3.44 0.16 -9.56
N GLN A 57 -2.16 -0.15 -9.30
CA GLN A 57 -1.13 -0.19 -10.35
C GLN A 57 -1.46 -1.24 -11.42
N LEU A 58 -1.92 -2.42 -10.99
CA LEU A 58 -2.36 -3.49 -11.90
C LEU A 58 -3.54 -3.02 -12.75
N GLN A 59 -4.58 -2.43 -12.15
CA GLN A 59 -5.74 -1.90 -12.86
C GLN A 59 -5.36 -0.78 -13.83
N ALA A 60 -4.52 0.17 -13.40
CA ALA A 60 -4.05 1.28 -14.22
C ALA A 60 -3.24 0.82 -15.43
N LEU A 61 -2.47 -0.26 -15.29
CA LEU A 61 -1.66 -0.85 -16.36
C LEU A 61 -2.45 -1.82 -17.26
N GLY A 62 -3.76 -1.96 -17.05
CA GLY A 62 -4.66 -2.79 -17.86
C GLY A 62 -4.72 -4.26 -17.44
N GLY A 63 -4.32 -4.58 -16.20
CA GLY A 63 -4.54 -5.88 -15.58
C GLY A 63 -6.01 -6.07 -15.13
N PRO A 64 -6.46 -7.32 -14.91
CA PRO A 64 -7.77 -7.56 -14.34
C PRO A 64 -7.84 -6.91 -12.95
N ALA A 65 -8.86 -6.06 -12.73
CA ALA A 65 -9.19 -5.61 -11.39
C ALA A 65 -9.61 -6.84 -10.58
N GLU A 66 -9.17 -6.96 -9.33
CA GLU A 66 -9.71 -7.96 -8.42
C GLU A 66 -11.24 -7.87 -8.46
N GLN A 67 -11.87 -8.97 -8.86
CA GLN A 67 -13.30 -9.10 -8.72
C GLN A 67 -13.53 -9.32 -7.22
N ASP A 68 -14.10 -8.30 -6.56
CA ASP A 68 -14.74 -8.44 -5.25
C ASP A 68 -15.51 -9.78 -5.19
N HIS A 69 -15.11 -10.66 -4.26
CA HIS A 69 -15.86 -11.88 -3.92
C HIS A 69 -16.19 -11.88 -2.43
#